data_AF-A0A323VL87-F1
#
_entry.id   AF-A0A323VL87-F1
#
_cell.length_a   1.000
_cell.length_b   1.000
_cell.length_c   1.000
_cell.angle_alpha   90.00
_cell.angle_beta   90.00
_cell.angle_gamma   90.00
#
_symmetry.space_group_name_H-M   'P 1'
#
loop_
_entity.id
_entity.type
_entity.pdbx_description
1 polymer ?
#
loop_
_entity_poly.entity_id
_entity_poly.type
_entity_poly.pdbx_seq_one_letter_code
_entity_poly.pdbx_strand_id
1 'polypeptide(L)'
;MLAAFAQPPTEAGQVPQPTDATGQAQTTAATLAAATTRYRAALAEATAFQTQAQQARDAGATAVAAVSADRATVGAYADAAYRRTADERWPLAQLSVRSPGSTTDVLHAQGLAEQLTRAQDAQVARTATAAVRAAQFTDAARDAESAAAAARAEAAAVLVEVRGLVATLDPTVSAQWAALGTSPTATAQQE
;
A
#
# COMPACT_ATOMS: atom_id res chain seq x y z
N MET A 1 19.57 75.57 43.47
CA MET A 1 19.51 74.40 44.37
C MET A 1 19.01 73.24 43.53
N LEU A 2 19.85 72.24 43.29
CA LEU A 2 19.54 71.06 42.46
C LEU A 2 18.53 70.16 43.16
N ALA A 3 17.56 69.63 42.41
CA ALA A 3 16.88 68.39 42.74
C ALA A 3 16.62 67.62 41.43
N ALA A 4 17.52 66.70 41.13
CA ALA A 4 17.33 65.64 40.16
C ALA A 4 16.56 64.51 40.85
N PHE A 5 15.54 63.95 40.19
CA PHE A 5 15.01 62.63 40.54
C PHE A 5 14.73 61.82 39.28
N ALA A 6 15.62 60.84 39.10
CA ALA A 6 15.43 59.50 38.58
C ALA A 6 14.55 59.32 37.33
N GLN A 7 15.22 59.14 36.19
CA GLN A 7 14.67 58.34 35.10
C GLN A 7 14.48 56.88 35.58
N PRO A 8 13.44 56.17 35.13
CA PRO A 8 13.29 54.74 35.38
C PRO A 8 14.45 53.98 34.70
N PRO A 9 14.95 52.87 35.27
CA PRO A 9 15.91 52.03 34.57
C PRO A 9 15.23 51.47 33.31
N THR A 10 15.74 51.88 32.16
CA THR A 10 15.53 51.24 30.87
C THR A 10 15.83 49.75 31.01
N GLU A 11 14.88 48.88 30.69
CA GLU A 11 15.12 47.45 30.43
C GLU A 11 16.01 47.35 29.18
N ALA A 12 17.30 47.60 29.38
CA ALA A 12 18.32 47.51 28.37
C ALA A 12 18.69 46.04 28.19
N GLY A 13 18.33 45.49 27.04
CA GLY A 13 19.01 44.37 26.37
C GLY A 13 19.47 43.24 27.29
N GLN A 14 18.56 42.36 27.70
CA GLN A 14 18.96 41.02 28.11
C GLN A 14 19.54 40.31 26.89
N VAL A 15 20.86 40.38 26.74
CA VAL A 15 21.62 39.45 25.90
C VAL A 15 21.29 38.05 26.43
N PRO A 16 20.82 37.11 25.58
CA PRO A 16 20.52 35.75 26.01
C PRO A 16 21.72 35.21 26.79
N GLN A 17 21.50 34.74 28.03
CA GLN A 17 22.59 34.18 28.80
C GLN A 17 23.13 32.93 28.08
N PRO A 18 24.44 32.65 28.14
CA PRO A 18 25.05 31.51 27.45
C PRO A 18 24.35 30.17 27.74
N THR A 19 23.82 29.99 28.95
CA THR A 19 23.08 28.81 29.39
C THR A 19 21.76 28.62 28.63
N ASP A 20 21.06 29.71 28.28
CA ASP A 20 19.81 29.67 27.52
C ASP A 20 20.08 29.27 26.06
N ALA A 21 21.15 29.81 25.47
CA ALA A 21 21.56 29.46 24.11
C ALA A 21 22.01 27.99 24.00
N THR A 22 22.73 27.46 24.99
CA THR A 22 23.09 26.03 25.04
C THR A 22 21.86 25.14 25.21
N GLY A 23 20.91 25.50 26.09
CA GLY A 23 19.65 24.77 26.25
C GLY A 23 18.84 24.74 24.95
N GLN A 24 18.69 25.87 24.27
CA GLN A 24 18.02 25.96 22.97
C GLN A 24 18.74 25.15 21.87
N ALA A 25 20.08 25.14 21.86
CA ALA A 25 20.85 24.33 20.93
C ALA A 25 20.63 22.81 21.16
N GLN A 26 20.56 22.37 22.42
CA GLN A 26 20.25 20.98 22.77
C GLN A 26 18.82 20.59 22.38
N THR A 27 17.83 21.45 22.66
CA THR A 27 16.45 21.24 22.22
C THR A 27 16.36 21.16 20.69
N THR A 28 17.05 22.05 19.98
CA THR A 28 17.12 22.03 18.51
C THR A 28 17.71 20.72 17.99
N ALA A 29 18.81 20.26 18.58
CA ALA A 29 19.44 18.99 18.22
C ALA A 29 18.50 17.79 18.45
N ALA A 30 17.77 17.78 19.57
CA ALA A 30 16.78 16.74 19.86
C ALA A 30 15.62 16.76 18.84
N THR A 31 15.09 17.95 18.52
CA THR A 31 14.05 18.12 17.50
C THR A 31 14.51 17.65 16.13
N LEU A 32 15.74 17.98 15.72
CA LEU A 32 16.29 17.54 14.44
C LEU A 32 16.51 16.02 14.38
N ALA A 33 16.95 15.42 15.49
CA ALA A 33 17.08 13.97 15.60
C ALA A 33 15.71 13.28 15.48
N ALA A 34 14.68 13.82 16.15
CA ALA A 34 13.31 13.33 16.03
C ALA A 34 12.76 13.48 14.60
N ALA A 35 12.99 14.62 13.95
CA ALA A 35 12.62 14.84 12.55
C ALA A 35 13.34 13.87 11.61
N THR A 36 14.64 13.62 11.82
CA THR A 36 15.41 12.65 11.03
C THR A 36 14.83 11.23 11.16
N THR A 37 14.45 10.83 12.37
CA THR A 37 13.79 9.54 12.62
C THR A 37 12.44 9.47 11.91
N ARG A 38 11.58 10.49 12.02
CA ARG A 38 10.29 10.56 11.30
C ARG A 38 10.48 10.48 9.79
N TYR A 39 11.42 11.24 9.23
CA TYR A 39 11.74 11.23 7.80
C TYR A 39 12.17 9.83 7.32
N ARG A 40 13.08 9.17 8.05
CA ARG A 40 13.53 7.81 7.71
C ARG A 40 12.40 6.79 7.81
N ALA A 41 11.54 6.92 8.81
CA ALA A 41 10.37 6.06 8.96
C ALA A 41 9.40 6.23 7.77
N ALA A 42 9.08 7.47 7.38
CA ALA A 42 8.21 7.76 6.24
C ALA A 42 8.80 7.23 4.91
N LEU A 43 10.12 7.34 4.71
CA LEU A 43 10.78 6.76 3.53
C LEU A 43 10.75 5.21 3.52
N ALA A 44 10.95 4.59 4.68
CA ALA A 44 10.86 3.14 4.80
C ALA A 44 9.44 2.64 4.49
N GLU A 45 8.43 3.35 5.01
CA GLU A 45 7.02 3.07 4.75
C GLU A 45 6.66 3.26 3.26
N ALA A 46 7.12 4.34 2.63
CA ALA A 46 6.95 4.55 1.19
C ALA A 46 7.55 3.41 0.36
N THR A 47 8.70 2.89 0.76
CA THR A 47 9.38 1.77 0.10
C THR A 47 8.63 0.46 0.30
N ALA A 48 8.10 0.22 1.51
CA ALA A 48 7.29 -0.94 1.83
C ALA A 48 6.00 -0.97 0.99
N PHE A 49 5.27 0.15 0.93
CA PHE A 49 4.06 0.26 0.13
C PHE A 49 4.34 0.15 -1.39
N GLN A 50 5.47 0.68 -1.88
CA GLN A 50 5.86 0.48 -3.27
C GLN A 50 6.12 -0.99 -3.60
N THR A 51 6.73 -1.73 -2.66
CA THR A 51 6.94 -3.17 -2.80
C THR A 51 5.60 -3.91 -2.80
N GLN A 52 4.68 -3.56 -1.89
CA GLN A 52 3.33 -4.12 -1.84
C GLN A 52 2.54 -3.86 -3.13
N ALA A 53 2.62 -2.65 -3.68
CA ALA A 53 2.01 -2.31 -4.95
C ALA A 53 2.53 -3.20 -6.08
N GLN A 54 3.86 -3.42 -6.15
CA GLN A 54 4.45 -4.29 -7.15
C GLN A 54 3.96 -5.74 -7.00
N GLN A 55 3.98 -6.28 -5.79
CA GLN A 55 3.47 -7.63 -5.51
C GLN A 55 2.00 -7.79 -5.90
N ALA A 56 1.17 -6.78 -5.60
CA ALA A 56 -0.24 -6.78 -5.99
C ALA A 56 -0.43 -6.74 -7.51
N ARG A 57 0.39 -5.97 -8.24
CA ARG A 57 0.38 -5.96 -9.71
C ARG A 57 0.77 -7.31 -10.30
N ASP A 58 1.83 -7.93 -9.79
CA ASP A 58 2.30 -9.23 -10.28
C ASP A 58 1.29 -10.35 -10.02
N ALA A 59 0.68 -10.34 -8.83
CA ALA A 59 -0.42 -11.25 -8.48
C ALA A 59 -1.66 -10.99 -9.36
N GLY A 60 -2.00 -9.72 -9.59
CA GLY A 60 -3.10 -9.31 -10.46
C GLY A 60 -2.90 -9.76 -11.91
N ALA A 61 -1.70 -9.58 -12.47
CA ALA A 61 -1.39 -10.03 -13.83
C ALA A 61 -1.53 -11.55 -13.97
N THR A 62 -1.04 -12.31 -12.98
CA THR A 62 -1.20 -13.76 -12.92
C THR A 62 -2.67 -14.16 -12.85
N ALA A 63 -3.46 -13.49 -12.01
CA ALA A 63 -4.90 -13.75 -11.87
C ALA A 63 -5.68 -13.42 -13.14
N VAL A 64 -5.37 -12.32 -13.82
CA VAL A 64 -5.99 -11.94 -15.10
C VAL A 64 -5.68 -12.98 -16.19
N ALA A 65 -4.44 -13.46 -16.27
CA ALA A 65 -4.06 -14.50 -17.21
C ALA A 65 -4.85 -15.80 -16.96
N ALA A 66 -4.98 -16.21 -15.70
CA ALA A 66 -5.79 -17.37 -15.33
C ALA A 66 -7.28 -17.19 -15.71
N VAL A 67 -7.87 -16.04 -15.41
CA VAL A 67 -9.26 -15.71 -15.80
C VAL A 67 -9.44 -15.74 -17.31
N SER A 68 -8.45 -15.30 -18.09
CA SER A 68 -8.50 -15.37 -19.55
C SER A 68 -8.52 -16.82 -20.05
N ALA A 69 -7.68 -17.69 -19.50
CA ALA A 69 -7.66 -19.11 -19.84
C ALA A 69 -8.98 -19.82 -19.46
N ASP A 70 -9.51 -19.49 -18.29
CA ASP A 70 -10.80 -20.00 -17.81
C ASP A 70 -11.95 -19.56 -18.72
N ARG A 71 -11.98 -18.28 -19.13
CA ARG A 71 -12.98 -17.76 -20.08
C ARG A 71 -12.91 -18.44 -21.44
N ALA A 72 -11.71 -18.76 -21.94
CA ALA A 72 -11.56 -19.53 -23.16
C ALA A 72 -12.16 -20.93 -23.03
N THR A 73 -11.97 -21.58 -21.88
CA THR A 73 -12.56 -22.89 -21.56
C THR A 73 -14.09 -22.82 -21.51
N VAL A 74 -14.64 -21.82 -20.81
CA VAL A 74 -16.10 -21.56 -20.78
C VAL A 74 -16.64 -21.30 -22.19
N GLY A 75 -15.92 -20.53 -23.00
CA GLY A 75 -16.27 -20.28 -24.41
C GLY A 75 -16.30 -21.55 -25.25
N ALA A 76 -15.34 -22.46 -25.06
CA ALA A 76 -15.33 -23.76 -25.73
C ALA A 76 -16.52 -24.64 -25.33
N TYR A 77 -16.94 -24.61 -24.06
CA TYR A 77 -18.16 -25.28 -23.61
C TYR A 77 -19.41 -24.67 -24.24
N ALA A 78 -19.48 -23.35 -24.35
CA ALA A 78 -20.60 -22.67 -25.00
C ALA A 78 -20.69 -23.00 -26.49
N ASP A 79 -19.56 -23.02 -27.22
CA ASP A 79 -19.52 -23.42 -28.62
C ASP A 79 -19.93 -24.89 -28.82
N ALA A 80 -19.40 -25.80 -27.99
CA ALA A 80 -19.81 -27.20 -28.01
C ALA A 80 -21.31 -27.37 -27.72
N ALA A 81 -21.84 -26.65 -26.74
CA ALA A 81 -23.27 -26.67 -26.41
C ALA A 81 -24.11 -26.09 -27.56
N TYR A 82 -23.63 -25.07 -28.27
CA TYR A 82 -24.30 -24.47 -29.42
C TYR A 82 -24.42 -25.46 -30.60
N ARG A 83 -23.35 -26.22 -30.87
CA ARG A 83 -23.27 -27.18 -31.98
C ARG A 83 -23.96 -28.52 -31.74
N ARG A 84 -24.42 -28.81 -30.52
CA ARG A 84 -25.13 -30.05 -30.21
C ARG A 84 -26.40 -30.22 -31.04
N THR A 85 -26.61 -31.45 -31.49
CA THR A 85 -27.86 -31.90 -32.11
C THR A 85 -29.00 -31.91 -31.09
N ALA A 86 -30.25 -32.00 -31.58
CA ALA A 86 -31.43 -32.10 -30.70
C ALA A 86 -31.35 -33.35 -29.80
N ASP A 87 -30.87 -34.46 -30.36
CA ASP A 87 -30.71 -35.76 -29.70
C ASP A 87 -29.66 -35.71 -28.58
N GLU A 88 -28.58 -34.95 -28.76
CA GLU A 88 -27.55 -34.72 -27.74
C GLU A 88 -27.99 -33.74 -26.65
N ARG A 89 -28.85 -32.78 -26.97
CA ARG A 89 -29.41 -31.83 -25.98
C ARG A 89 -30.50 -32.47 -25.13
N TRP A 90 -31.29 -33.37 -25.70
CA TRP A 90 -32.45 -33.97 -25.07
C TRP A 90 -32.44 -35.50 -25.20
N PRO A 91 -31.50 -36.21 -24.56
CA PRO A 91 -31.40 -37.67 -24.68
C PRO A 91 -32.72 -38.39 -24.37
N LEU A 92 -33.47 -37.90 -23.38
CA LEU A 92 -34.77 -38.46 -22.99
C LEU A 92 -35.83 -38.44 -24.11
N ALA A 93 -35.68 -37.60 -25.15
CA ALA A 93 -36.57 -37.60 -26.31
C ALA A 93 -36.46 -38.89 -27.14
N GLN A 94 -35.40 -39.68 -26.96
CA GLN A 94 -35.20 -40.96 -27.63
C GLN A 94 -35.84 -42.16 -26.89
N LEU A 95 -36.38 -41.96 -25.68
CA LEU A 95 -37.09 -43.02 -24.97
C LEU A 95 -38.31 -43.47 -25.78
N SER A 96 -38.41 -44.79 -26.02
CA SER A 96 -39.49 -45.37 -26.81
C SER A 96 -40.00 -46.68 -26.22
N VAL A 97 -41.32 -46.76 -26.03
CA VAL A 97 -42.02 -47.99 -25.62
C VAL A 97 -41.89 -49.09 -26.67
N ARG A 98 -41.61 -48.74 -27.93
CA ARG A 98 -41.40 -49.69 -29.04
C ARG A 98 -39.98 -50.24 -29.10
N SER A 99 -39.03 -49.62 -28.40
CA SER A 99 -37.61 -50.04 -28.35
C SER A 99 -37.08 -50.05 -26.92
N PRO A 100 -37.62 -50.90 -26.03
CA PRO A 100 -37.27 -50.91 -24.61
C PRO A 100 -35.78 -51.21 -24.36
N GLY A 101 -35.12 -51.92 -25.28
CA GLY A 101 -33.68 -52.23 -25.20
C GLY A 101 -32.76 -51.00 -25.22
N SER A 102 -33.24 -49.83 -25.68
CA SER A 102 -32.46 -48.58 -25.71
C SER A 102 -32.51 -47.78 -24.40
N THR A 103 -33.35 -48.18 -23.44
CA THR A 103 -33.61 -47.39 -22.21
C THR A 103 -32.33 -47.12 -21.41
N THR A 104 -31.48 -48.13 -21.23
CA THR A 104 -30.22 -48.00 -20.47
C THR A 104 -29.29 -46.98 -21.09
N ASP A 105 -29.15 -46.98 -22.42
CA ASP A 105 -28.27 -46.06 -23.14
C ASP A 105 -28.78 -44.62 -23.04
N VAL A 106 -30.11 -44.43 -23.15
CA VAL A 106 -30.74 -43.10 -23.01
C VAL A 106 -30.57 -42.55 -21.59
N LEU A 107 -30.80 -43.37 -20.56
CA LEU A 107 -30.61 -42.95 -19.17
C LEU A 107 -29.14 -42.65 -18.86
N HIS A 108 -28.20 -43.42 -19.41
CA HIS A 108 -26.77 -43.16 -19.29
C HIS A 108 -26.39 -41.83 -19.97
N ALA A 109 -26.86 -41.59 -21.19
CA ALA A 109 -26.63 -40.34 -21.92
C ALA A 109 -27.22 -39.13 -21.17
N GLN A 110 -28.42 -39.27 -20.58
CA GLN A 110 -29.02 -38.23 -19.72
C GLN A 110 -28.15 -37.94 -18.49
N GLY A 111 -27.67 -38.98 -17.80
CA GLY A 111 -26.79 -38.82 -16.64
C GLY A 111 -25.48 -38.09 -16.99
N LEU A 112 -24.90 -38.36 -18.16
CA LEU A 112 -23.73 -37.64 -18.68
C LEU A 112 -24.04 -36.17 -18.96
N ALA A 113 -25.19 -35.87 -19.58
CA ALA A 113 -25.61 -34.50 -19.87
C ALA A 113 -25.78 -33.67 -18.58
N GLU A 114 -26.40 -34.24 -17.55
CA GLU A 114 -26.56 -33.60 -16.24
C GLU A 114 -25.23 -33.39 -15.52
N GLN A 115 -24.34 -34.37 -15.55
CA GLN A 115 -23.02 -34.25 -14.95
C GLN A 115 -22.19 -33.16 -15.63
N LEU A 116 -22.24 -33.09 -16.96
CA LEU A 116 -21.53 -32.07 -17.71
C LEU A 116 -22.09 -30.67 -17.45
N THR A 117 -23.41 -30.52 -17.38
CA THR A 117 -24.06 -29.24 -17.03
C THR A 117 -23.60 -28.75 -15.66
N ARG A 118 -23.62 -29.62 -14.64
CA ARG A 118 -23.11 -29.28 -13.30
C ARG A 118 -21.64 -28.89 -13.31
N ALA A 119 -20.80 -29.58 -14.09
CA ALA A 119 -19.38 -29.24 -14.22
C ALA A 119 -19.18 -27.87 -14.88
N GLN A 120 -19.98 -27.54 -15.90
CA GLN A 120 -19.96 -26.25 -16.59
C GLN A 120 -20.40 -25.11 -15.67
N ASP A 121 -21.51 -25.26 -14.95
CA ASP A 121 -22.00 -24.26 -13.98
C ASP A 121 -20.95 -23.98 -12.90
N ALA A 122 -20.34 -25.05 -12.36
CA ALA A 122 -19.27 -24.92 -11.38
C ALA A 122 -18.04 -24.20 -11.96
N GLN A 123 -17.69 -24.45 -13.22
CA GLN A 123 -16.59 -23.74 -13.89
C GLN A 123 -16.93 -22.26 -14.07
N VAL A 124 -18.12 -21.92 -14.55
CA VAL A 124 -18.56 -20.52 -14.71
C VAL A 124 -18.49 -19.78 -13.38
N ALA A 125 -19.00 -20.37 -12.29
CA ALA A 125 -18.96 -19.78 -10.96
C ALA A 125 -17.52 -19.57 -10.45
N ARG A 126 -16.63 -20.54 -10.68
CA ARG A 126 -15.20 -20.41 -10.35
C ARG A 126 -14.54 -19.28 -11.15
N THR A 127 -14.78 -19.21 -12.45
CA THR A 127 -14.24 -18.16 -13.33
C THR A 127 -14.74 -16.77 -12.92
N ALA A 128 -16.02 -16.64 -12.56
CA ALA A 128 -16.58 -15.39 -12.06
C ALA A 128 -15.92 -14.96 -10.74
N THR A 129 -15.76 -15.89 -9.80
CA THR A 129 -15.08 -15.64 -8.52
C THR A 129 -13.61 -15.25 -8.73
N ALA A 130 -12.91 -15.92 -9.64
CA ALA A 130 -11.54 -15.60 -10.00
C ALA A 130 -11.42 -14.20 -10.63
N ALA A 131 -12.39 -13.78 -11.44
CA ALA A 131 -12.42 -12.44 -12.01
C ALA A 131 -12.58 -11.35 -10.94
N VAL A 132 -13.44 -11.58 -9.94
CA VAL A 132 -13.57 -10.67 -8.78
C VAL A 132 -12.25 -10.60 -8.01
N ARG A 133 -11.61 -11.73 -7.76
CA ARG A 133 -10.30 -11.77 -7.08
C ARG A 133 -9.20 -11.05 -7.89
N ALA A 134 -9.21 -11.17 -9.21
CA ALA A 134 -8.28 -10.43 -10.07
C ALA A 134 -8.48 -8.90 -9.96
N ALA A 135 -9.72 -8.45 -9.88
CA ALA A 135 -10.04 -7.03 -9.65
C ALA A 135 -9.52 -6.53 -8.30
N GLN A 136 -9.67 -7.33 -7.24
CA GLN A 136 -9.17 -7.00 -5.89
C GLN A 136 -7.65 -6.74 -5.86
N PHE A 137 -6.86 -7.49 -6.65
CA PHE A 137 -5.42 -7.22 -6.76
C PHE A 137 -5.11 -5.88 -7.45
N THR A 138 -5.96 -5.46 -8.40
CA THR A 138 -5.82 -4.16 -9.05
C THR A 138 -6.11 -3.03 -8.06
N ASP A 139 -7.15 -3.18 -7.24
CA ASP A 139 -7.49 -2.20 -6.22
C ASP A 139 -6.43 -2.15 -5.12
N ALA A 140 -5.95 -3.32 -4.65
CA ALA A 140 -4.86 -3.39 -3.68
C ALA A 140 -3.56 -2.73 -4.18
N ALA A 141 -3.26 -2.84 -5.48
CA ALA A 141 -2.12 -2.13 -6.07
C ALA A 141 -2.30 -0.60 -6.01
N ARG A 142 -3.49 -0.10 -6.37
CA ARG A 142 -3.81 1.34 -6.30
C ARG A 142 -3.77 1.88 -4.87
N ASP A 143 -4.32 1.14 -3.93
CA ASP A 143 -4.32 1.53 -2.51
C ASP A 143 -2.89 1.61 -1.98
N ALA A 144 -2.04 0.62 -2.30
CA ALA A 144 -0.63 0.63 -1.92
C ALA A 144 0.15 1.76 -2.62
N GLU A 145 -0.13 2.07 -3.89
CA GLU A 145 0.47 3.22 -4.58
C GLU A 145 0.10 4.55 -3.91
N SER A 146 -1.18 4.71 -3.53
CA SER A 146 -1.69 5.88 -2.82
C SER A 146 -1.02 6.03 -1.45
N ALA A 147 -0.91 4.94 -0.69
CA ALA A 147 -0.22 4.92 0.59
C ALA A 147 1.27 5.25 0.45
N ALA A 148 1.95 4.74 -0.58
CA ALA A 148 3.33 5.10 -0.88
C ALA A 148 3.46 6.60 -1.22
N ALA A 149 2.51 7.18 -1.96
CA ALA A 149 2.50 8.61 -2.25
C ALA A 149 2.28 9.46 -0.99
N ALA A 150 1.36 9.05 -0.11
CA ALA A 150 1.13 9.71 1.17
C ALA A 150 2.38 9.70 2.07
N ALA A 151 3.05 8.55 2.18
CA ALA A 151 4.30 8.43 2.96
C ALA A 151 5.43 9.30 2.39
N ARG A 152 5.54 9.44 1.05
CA ARG A 152 6.48 10.39 0.43
C ARG A 152 6.12 11.84 0.72
N ALA A 153 4.83 12.17 0.72
CA ALA A 153 4.37 13.51 1.07
C ALA A 153 4.70 13.86 2.53
N GLU A 154 4.55 12.90 3.46
CA GLU A 154 4.97 13.06 4.85
C GLU A 154 6.48 13.29 4.97
N ALA A 155 7.29 12.49 4.28
CA ALA A 155 8.74 12.69 4.23
C ALA A 155 9.11 14.09 3.70
N ALA A 156 8.42 14.57 2.67
CA ALA A 156 8.63 15.92 2.14
C ALA A 156 8.20 17.02 3.14
N ALA A 157 7.10 16.80 3.87
CA ALA A 157 6.62 17.72 4.90
C ALA A 157 7.65 17.87 6.04
N VAL A 158 8.25 16.76 6.49
CA VAL A 158 9.33 16.77 7.50
C VAL A 158 10.54 17.58 7.00
N LEU A 159 10.93 17.46 5.73
CA LEU A 159 12.02 18.27 5.17
C LEU A 159 11.69 19.77 5.14
N VAL A 160 10.42 20.13 4.87
CA VAL A 160 9.96 21.52 4.95
C VAL A 160 10.00 22.04 6.38
N GLU A 161 9.54 21.24 7.35
CA GLU A 161 9.60 21.56 8.79
C GLU A 161 11.05 21.83 9.23
N VAL A 162 11.99 20.93 8.89
CA VAL A 162 13.42 21.08 9.20
C VAL A 162 14.01 22.34 8.56
N ARG A 163 13.68 22.62 7.30
CA ARG A 163 14.15 23.84 6.62
C ARG A 163 13.61 25.10 7.30
N GLY A 164 12.35 25.08 7.74
CA GLY A 164 11.73 26.15 8.52
C GLY A 164 12.47 26.38 9.84
N LEU A 165 12.71 25.31 10.60
CA LEU A 165 13.45 25.36 11.87
C LEU A 165 14.83 25.99 11.68
N VAL A 166 15.61 25.49 10.71
CA VAL A 166 16.96 26.00 10.41
C VAL A 166 16.93 27.45 9.94
N ALA A 167 15.94 27.87 9.15
CA ALA A 167 15.83 29.25 8.69
C ALA A 167 15.52 30.26 9.81
N THR A 168 14.94 29.80 10.92
CA THR A 168 14.60 30.63 12.09
C THR A 168 15.63 30.58 13.23
N LEU A 169 16.71 29.82 13.07
CA LEU A 169 17.70 29.65 14.13
C LEU A 169 18.52 30.93 14.34
N ASP A 170 18.66 31.36 15.60
CA ASP A 170 19.56 32.47 15.95
C ASP A 170 21.04 32.10 15.65
N PRO A 171 21.87 33.03 15.14
CA PRO A 171 23.29 32.77 14.89
C PRO A 171 24.07 32.29 16.12
N THR A 172 23.72 32.77 17.32
CA THR A 172 24.35 32.35 18.58
C THR A 172 24.01 30.89 18.91
N VAL A 173 22.75 30.48 18.72
CA VAL A 173 22.31 29.09 18.89
C VAL A 173 22.96 28.19 17.83
N SER A 174 23.09 28.68 16.60
CA SER A 174 23.76 27.97 15.51
C SER A 174 25.24 27.73 15.81
N ALA A 175 25.94 28.73 16.35
CA ALA A 175 27.32 28.61 16.79
C ALA A 175 27.48 27.62 17.95
N GLN A 176 26.58 27.66 18.94
CA GLN A 176 26.57 26.69 20.05
C GLN A 176 26.26 25.27 19.58
N TRP A 177 25.34 25.11 18.63
CA TRP A 177 25.02 23.81 18.04
C TRP A 177 26.20 23.25 17.23
N ALA A 178 26.89 24.08 16.45
CA ALA A 178 28.13 23.69 15.79
C ALA A 178 29.21 23.29 16.81
N ALA A 179 29.33 24.01 17.92
CA ALA A 179 30.25 23.67 19.01
C ALA A 179 29.93 22.31 19.63
N LEU A 180 28.65 21.98 19.86
CA LEU A 180 28.20 20.65 20.31
C LEU A 180 28.59 19.52 19.35
N GLY A 181 28.59 19.78 18.03
CA GLY A 181 29.03 18.81 17.02
C GLY A 181 30.56 18.65 16.92
N THR A 182 31.33 19.64 17.37
CA THR A 182 32.81 19.61 17.38
C THR A 182 33.41 19.15 18.70
N SER A 183 32.61 19.01 19.77
CA SER A 183 33.08 18.38 21.00
C SER A 183 33.48 16.94 20.69
N PRO A 184 34.78 16.58 20.79
CA PRO A 184 35.18 15.19 20.62
C PRO A 184 34.45 14.39 21.69
N THR A 185 33.85 13.28 21.29
CA THR A 185 33.28 12.27 22.19
C THR A 185 34.39 11.83 23.15
N ALA A 186 34.52 12.52 24.28
CA ALA A 186 35.49 12.22 25.33
C ALA A 186 34.97 11.05 26.17
N THR A 187 34.82 9.88 25.54
CA THR A 187 34.59 8.59 26.21
C THR A 187 35.25 7.45 25.43
N ALA A 188 36.50 7.65 25.02
CA ALA A 188 37.48 6.57 24.85
C ALA A 188 38.61 6.69 25.90
N GLN A 189 38.31 7.35 27.03
CA GLN A 189 39.25 7.53 28.13
C GLN A 189 38.52 7.49 29.47
N GLN A 190 38.11 6.28 29.86
CA GLN A 190 38.17 5.77 31.23
C GLN A 190 37.73 4.29 31.21
N GLU A 191 38.73 3.43 31.44
CA GLU A 191 38.74 1.96 31.65
C GLU A 191 38.57 1.02 30.45
#